data_AF-A0A562SSC5-F1
#
_entry.id   AF-A0A562SSC5-F1
#
_cell.length_a   1.000
_cell.length_b   1.000
_cell.length_c   1.000
_cell.angle_alpha   90.00
_cell.angle_beta   90.00
_cell.angle_gamma   90.00
#
_symmetry.space_group_name_H-M   'P 1'
#
loop_
_entity.id
_entity.type
_entity.pdbx_description
1 polymer ?
#
loop_
_entity_poly.entity_id
_entity_poly.type
_entity_poly.pdbx_seq_one_letter_code
_entity_poly.pdbx_strand_id
1 'polypeptide(L)'
;MDDLFRGLADPVRRQVLELLLQQPLNVNQINGHFNDISRQAVSRHINVLEECGWIRIYQAGRERYGYLNKAAFYQLKDWLQDYLSMDRRSLHNDHGVFLERATYKKGTPLTYPVMLQAMLSKDKDFDGLFFNAVKTTGIFCKPSCSANPRPDNVIFYPTRDEALKHGFRACKRCRP
;
A
#
# COMPACT_ATOMS: atom_id res chain seq x y z
N MET A 1 -9.65 -2.11 20.00
CA MET A 1 -9.15 -1.92 18.62
C MET A 1 -10.28 -2.03 17.61
N ASP A 2 -11.13 -3.05 17.73
CA ASP A 2 -12.32 -3.24 16.86
C ASP A 2 -13.24 -2.01 16.80
N ASP A 3 -13.47 -1.34 17.93
CA ASP A 3 -14.24 -0.09 17.96
C ASP A 3 -13.58 1.04 17.16
N LEU A 4 -12.25 1.17 17.21
CA LEU A 4 -11.53 2.17 16.43
C LEU A 4 -11.71 1.91 14.93
N PHE A 5 -11.55 0.67 14.49
CA PHE A 5 -11.76 0.31 13.09
C PHE A 5 -13.22 0.47 12.65
N ARG A 6 -14.18 0.08 13.50
CA ARG A 6 -15.60 0.34 13.27
C ARG A 6 -15.84 1.83 13.05
N GLY A 7 -15.24 2.69 13.85
CA GLY A 7 -15.32 4.15 13.69
C GLY A 7 -14.79 4.66 12.34
N LEU A 8 -13.72 4.08 11.78
CA LEU A 8 -13.12 4.52 10.52
C LEU A 8 -13.66 3.83 9.25
N ALA A 9 -14.46 2.76 9.40
CA ALA A 9 -14.91 1.93 8.27
C ALA A 9 -15.82 2.66 7.26
N ASP A 10 -16.40 3.81 7.63
CA ASP A 10 -17.36 4.54 6.82
C ASP A 10 -16.78 5.88 6.31
N PRO A 11 -16.95 6.21 5.02
CA PRO A 11 -16.43 7.45 4.44
C PRO A 11 -16.99 8.72 5.10
N VAL A 12 -18.26 8.75 5.50
CA VAL A 12 -18.87 9.92 6.16
C VAL A 12 -18.19 10.18 7.50
N ARG A 13 -17.92 9.11 8.27
CA ARG A 13 -17.19 9.23 9.54
C ARG A 13 -15.78 9.79 9.34
N ARG A 14 -15.05 9.35 8.31
CA ARG A 14 -13.74 9.89 7.96
C ARG A 14 -13.82 11.37 7.57
N GLN A 15 -14.81 11.77 6.78
CA GLN A 15 -15.05 13.18 6.44
C GLN A 15 -15.36 14.04 7.67
N VAL A 16 -16.13 13.54 8.64
CA VAL A 16 -16.35 14.26 9.93
C VAL A 16 -15.03 14.47 10.67
N LEU A 17 -14.14 13.46 10.71
CA LEU A 17 -12.82 13.61 11.33
C LEU A 17 -11.95 14.63 10.59
N GLU A 18 -12.00 14.66 9.25
CA GLU A 18 -11.30 15.65 8.42
C GLU A 18 -11.79 17.07 8.70
N LEU A 19 -13.10 17.29 8.82
CA LEU A 19 -13.67 18.59 9.18
C LEU A 19 -13.18 19.06 10.56
N LEU A 20 -13.22 18.16 11.56
CA LEU A 20 -12.78 18.46 12.93
C LEU A 20 -11.26 18.61 13.07
N LEU A 21 -10.48 18.06 12.14
CA LEU A 21 -9.05 18.28 12.06
C LEU A 21 -8.71 19.73 11.66
N GLN A 22 -9.53 20.35 10.81
CA GLN A 22 -9.34 21.73 10.39
C GLN A 22 -9.69 22.71 11.53
N GLN A 23 -10.84 22.51 12.18
CA GLN A 23 -11.28 23.34 13.30
C GLN A 23 -12.37 22.65 14.13
N PRO A 24 -12.55 23.02 15.41
CA PRO A 24 -13.72 22.60 16.18
C PRO A 24 -15.01 23.12 15.53
N LEU A 25 -15.98 22.23 15.35
CA LEU A 25 -17.30 22.55 14.79
C LEU A 25 -18.40 22.05 15.72
N ASN A 26 -19.51 22.78 15.76
CA ASN A 26 -20.70 22.26 16.41
C ASN A 26 -21.47 21.27 15.51
N VAL A 27 -22.30 20.43 16.11
CA VAL A 27 -23.06 19.38 15.40
C VAL A 27 -23.89 19.94 14.25
N ASN A 28 -24.47 21.14 14.39
CA ASN A 28 -25.27 21.75 13.32
C ASN A 28 -24.39 22.19 12.13
N GLN A 29 -23.21 22.75 12.42
CA GLN A 29 -22.23 23.09 11.40
C GLN A 29 -21.73 21.85 10.67
N ILE A 30 -21.37 20.78 11.40
CA ILE A 30 -20.98 19.49 10.80
C ILE A 30 -22.08 18.98 9.86
N ASN A 31 -23.34 18.97 10.32
CA ASN A 31 -24.49 18.58 9.49
C ASN A 31 -24.60 19.40 8.20
N GLY A 32 -24.25 20.69 8.23
CA GLY A 32 -24.31 21.58 7.07
C GLY A 32 -23.30 21.24 5.96
N HIS A 33 -22.28 20.42 6.23
CA HIS A 33 -21.30 20.00 5.23
C HIS A 33 -21.77 18.80 4.38
N PHE A 34 -22.89 18.17 4.72
CA PHE A 34 -23.40 16.98 4.03
C PHE A 34 -24.73 17.27 3.36
N ASN A 35 -24.73 17.30 2.02
CA ASN A 35 -25.95 17.52 1.22
C ASN A 35 -26.57 16.22 0.71
N ASP A 36 -25.78 15.15 0.61
CA ASP A 36 -26.19 13.88 0.00
C ASP A 36 -26.89 12.93 0.99
N ILE A 37 -26.90 13.28 2.29
CA ILE A 37 -27.51 12.47 3.35
C ILE A 37 -28.27 13.34 4.33
N SER A 38 -29.22 12.74 5.05
CA SER A 38 -30.03 13.46 6.04
C SER A 38 -29.22 13.85 7.28
N ARG A 39 -29.66 14.91 7.96
CA ARG A 39 -29.06 15.35 9.24
C ARG A 39 -29.11 14.25 10.32
N GLN A 40 -30.16 13.44 10.32
CA GLN A 40 -30.28 12.30 11.23
C GLN A 40 -29.22 11.24 10.92
N ALA A 41 -28.91 11.01 9.64
CA ALA A 41 -27.85 10.08 9.24
C ALA A 41 -26.48 10.58 9.72
N VAL A 42 -26.12 11.84 9.43
CA VAL A 42 -24.87 12.46 9.92
C VAL A 42 -24.78 12.38 11.45
N SER A 43 -25.86 12.71 12.15
CA SER A 43 -25.88 12.67 13.63
C SER A 43 -25.64 11.25 14.17
N ARG A 44 -26.13 10.21 13.47
CA ARG A 44 -25.82 8.81 13.80
C ARG A 44 -24.34 8.50 13.60
N HIS A 45 -23.71 9.01 12.52
CA HIS A 45 -22.26 8.86 12.31
C HIS A 45 -21.44 9.56 13.41
N ILE A 46 -21.85 10.76 13.84
CA ILE A 46 -21.23 11.49 14.96
C ILE A 46 -21.32 10.67 16.26
N ASN A 47 -22.50 10.11 16.57
CA ASN A 47 -22.67 9.27 17.77
C ASN A 47 -21.77 8.03 17.72
N VAL A 48 -21.67 7.35 16.58
CA VAL A 48 -20.77 6.20 16.42
C VAL A 48 -19.31 6.62 16.62
N LEU A 49 -18.88 7.77 16.10
CA LEU A 49 -17.53 8.29 16.32
C LEU A 49 -17.26 8.60 17.79
N GLU A 50 -18.24 9.13 18.52
CA GLU A 50 -18.14 9.40 19.95
C GLU A 50 -18.07 8.09 20.75
N GLU A 51 -18.95 7.12 20.47
CA GLU A 51 -18.97 5.79 21.09
C GLU A 51 -17.67 5.02 20.84
N CYS A 52 -17.12 5.09 19.62
CA CYS A 52 -15.84 4.48 19.28
C CYS A 52 -14.64 5.26 19.84
N GLY A 53 -14.88 6.43 20.46
CA GLY A 53 -13.86 7.23 21.11
C GLY A 53 -13.01 8.07 20.17
N TRP A 54 -13.35 8.22 18.89
CA TRP A 54 -12.62 9.07 17.94
C TRP A 54 -12.80 10.56 18.18
N ILE A 55 -13.97 10.94 18.70
CA ILE A 55 -14.30 12.31 19.04
C ILE A 55 -14.83 12.40 20.46
N ARG A 56 -14.84 13.61 21.02
CA ARG A 56 -15.59 13.97 22.23
C ARG A 56 -16.56 15.07 21.87
N ILE A 57 -17.78 14.98 22.40
CA ILE A 57 -18.75 16.07 22.30
C ILE A 57 -18.78 16.85 23.61
N TYR A 58 -18.64 18.16 23.54
CA TYR A 58 -18.78 19.08 24.66
C TYR A 58 -20.02 19.95 24.48
N GLN A 59 -20.84 20.04 25.52
CA GLN A 59 -22.01 20.90 25.54
C GLN A 59 -21.63 22.30 26.01
N ALA A 60 -21.84 23.31 25.15
CA ALA A 60 -21.66 24.72 25.48
C ALA A 60 -22.98 25.47 25.23
N GLY A 61 -23.76 25.67 26.29
CA GLY A 61 -25.11 26.23 26.18
C GLY A 61 -26.02 25.32 25.35
N ARG A 62 -26.61 25.84 24.25
CA ARG A 62 -27.47 25.06 23.34
C ARG A 62 -26.70 24.31 22.26
N GLU A 63 -25.40 24.54 22.15
CA GLU A 63 -24.57 23.96 21.10
C GLU A 63 -23.76 22.77 21.61
N ARG A 64 -23.52 21.82 20.71
CA ARG A 64 -22.72 20.61 20.95
C ARG A 64 -21.50 20.67 20.04
N TYR A 65 -20.32 20.88 20.61
CA TYR A 65 -19.06 20.98 19.87
C TYR A 65 -18.33 19.65 19.82
N GLY A 66 -17.90 19.25 18.62
CA GLY A 66 -17.08 18.06 18.42
C GLY A 66 -15.58 18.40 18.47
N TYR A 67 -14.82 17.53 19.12
CA TYR A 67 -13.36 17.61 19.19
C TYR A 67 -12.74 16.25 18.90
N LEU A 68 -11.63 16.21 18.16
CA LEU A 68 -10.86 14.98 17.99
C LEU A 68 -10.29 14.49 19.33
N ASN A 69 -10.45 13.20 19.60
CA ASN A 69 -9.86 12.57 20.77
C ASN A 69 -8.46 12.03 20.45
N LYS A 70 -7.42 12.78 20.81
CA LYS A 70 -6.01 12.39 20.56
C LYS A 70 -5.66 10.98 21.04
N ALA A 71 -6.25 10.51 22.15
CA ALA A 71 -5.96 9.18 22.68
C ALA A 71 -6.30 8.06 21.70
N ALA A 72 -7.38 8.20 20.91
CA ALA A 72 -7.75 7.22 19.89
C ALA A 72 -6.70 7.15 18.75
N PHE A 73 -6.17 8.31 18.34
CA PHE A 73 -5.11 8.37 17.32
C PHE A 73 -3.80 7.78 17.81
N TYR A 74 -3.43 7.99 19.07
CA TYR A 74 -2.26 7.33 19.66
C TYR A 74 -2.43 5.81 19.72
N GLN A 75 -3.60 5.32 20.13
CA GLN A 75 -3.87 3.87 20.12
C GLN A 75 -3.78 3.27 18.71
N LEU A 76 -4.32 3.94 17.70
CA LEU A 76 -4.17 3.50 16.31
C LEU A 76 -2.70 3.54 15.87
N LYS A 77 -1.97 4.61 16.20
CA LYS A 77 -0.56 4.74 15.87
C LYS A 77 0.27 3.61 16.50
N ASP A 78 0.09 3.33 17.77
CA ASP A 78 0.83 2.30 18.49
C ASP A 78 0.57 0.92 17.86
N TRP A 79 -0.68 0.63 17.50
CA TRP A 79 -1.02 -0.60 16.77
C TRP A 79 -0.39 -0.65 15.37
N LEU A 80 -0.43 0.45 14.60
CA LEU A 80 0.25 0.51 13.30
C LEU A 80 1.75 0.30 13.46
N GLN A 81 2.34 0.81 14.54
CA GLN A 81 3.75 0.69 14.81
C GLN A 81 4.17 -0.78 15.00
N ASP A 82 3.30 -1.67 15.50
CA ASP A 82 3.59 -3.12 15.54
C ASP A 82 3.74 -3.74 14.13
N TYR A 83 3.08 -3.19 13.12
CA TYR A 83 3.23 -3.63 11.73
C TYR A 83 4.45 -3.00 11.05
N LEU A 84 4.81 -1.78 11.46
CA LEU A 84 5.89 -1.00 10.84
C LEU A 84 7.27 -1.22 11.49
N SER A 85 7.33 -1.67 12.75
CA SER A 85 8.56 -1.68 13.57
C SER A 85 9.39 -2.96 13.52
N MET A 86 8.90 -4.05 12.93
CA MET A 86 9.65 -5.32 12.93
C MET A 86 9.63 -6.04 11.58
N ASP A 87 10.84 -6.31 11.10
CA ASP A 87 11.31 -7.42 10.28
C ASP A 87 10.44 -8.68 10.39
N ARG A 88 9.25 -8.66 9.75
CA ARG A 88 8.28 -9.74 9.78
C ARG A 88 8.06 -10.24 8.36
N ARG A 89 8.57 -11.45 8.14
CA ARG A 89 8.66 -12.28 6.91
C ARG A 89 7.50 -12.20 5.90
N SER A 90 6.30 -11.78 6.30
CA SER A 90 5.15 -11.59 5.39
C SER A 90 5.14 -10.24 4.65
N LEU A 91 5.90 -9.24 5.09
CA LEU A 91 6.13 -8.01 4.31
C LEU A 91 7.40 -8.13 3.44
N HIS A 92 8.17 -9.21 3.57
CA HIS A 92 9.32 -9.52 2.71
C HIS A 92 8.96 -10.45 1.54
N ASN A 93 7.73 -10.97 1.50
CA ASN A 93 7.23 -11.79 0.39
C ASN A 93 6.85 -10.97 -0.84
N ASP A 94 6.87 -9.64 -0.72
CA ASP A 94 6.76 -8.70 -1.83
C ASP A 94 8.06 -8.66 -2.65
N HIS A 95 9.13 -9.28 -2.13
CA HIS A 95 10.48 -9.19 -2.65
C HIS A 95 10.93 -7.73 -2.96
N GLY A 96 10.38 -6.75 -2.23
CA GLY A 96 10.61 -5.32 -2.48
C GLY A 96 9.91 -4.75 -3.72
N VAL A 97 8.87 -5.41 -4.24
CA VAL A 97 8.15 -5.03 -5.46
C VAL A 97 6.86 -4.28 -5.13
N PHE A 98 7.02 -3.05 -4.62
CA PHE A 98 6.01 -2.00 -4.70
C PHE A 98 6.61 -0.76 -5.37
N LEU A 99 7.36 -0.93 -6.47
CA LEU A 99 7.64 0.25 -7.28
C LEU A 99 6.35 0.61 -8.00
N GLU A 100 5.80 1.78 -7.68
CA GLU A 100 4.84 2.42 -8.58
C GLU A 100 5.46 2.40 -9.98
N ARG A 101 4.69 1.97 -11.00
CA ARG A 101 5.11 1.95 -12.42
C ARG A 101 5.79 3.26 -12.86
N ALA A 102 5.56 4.36 -12.14
CA ALA A 102 6.13 5.68 -12.34
C ALA A 102 7.66 5.82 -12.09
N THR A 103 8.33 4.84 -11.46
CA THR A 103 9.73 5.01 -11.03
C THR A 103 10.80 4.62 -12.05
N TYR A 104 10.53 3.72 -13.01
CA TYR A 104 11.50 3.43 -14.06
C TYR A 104 11.41 4.45 -15.20
N LYS A 105 12.44 5.29 -15.33
CA LYS A 105 12.63 6.16 -16.50
C LYS A 105 13.57 5.46 -17.47
N LYS A 106 13.11 5.24 -18.71
CA LYS A 106 13.94 4.67 -19.78
C LYS A 106 15.26 5.44 -19.90
N GLY A 107 16.39 4.76 -19.74
CA GLY A 107 17.74 5.35 -19.75
C GLY A 107 18.42 5.44 -18.39
N THR A 108 17.74 5.16 -17.27
CA THR A 108 18.39 5.00 -15.96
C THR A 108 18.89 3.56 -15.74
N PRO A 109 19.96 3.34 -14.95
CA PRO A 109 20.44 2.00 -14.62
C PRO A 109 19.34 1.12 -14.00
N LEU A 110 19.29 -0.15 -14.41
CA LEU A 110 18.36 -1.12 -13.86
C LEU A 110 18.84 -1.59 -12.47
N THR A 111 18.04 -1.32 -11.45
CA THR A 111 18.27 -1.84 -10.10
C THR A 111 17.62 -3.20 -9.92
N TYR A 112 18.07 -3.96 -8.93
CA TYR A 112 17.49 -5.27 -8.61
C TYR A 112 15.95 -5.23 -8.40
N PRO A 113 15.38 -4.28 -7.63
CA PRO A 113 13.93 -4.19 -7.48
C PRO A 113 13.17 -3.98 -8.80
N VAL A 114 13.72 -3.17 -9.71
CA VAL A 114 13.12 -2.93 -11.04
C VAL A 114 13.13 -4.20 -11.89
N MET A 115 14.26 -4.91 -11.94
CA MET A 115 14.38 -6.16 -12.69
C MET A 115 13.47 -7.25 -12.13
N LEU A 116 13.39 -7.33 -10.80
CA LEU A 116 12.51 -8.29 -10.15
C LEU A 116 11.03 -8.01 -10.41
N GLN A 117 10.64 -6.74 -10.34
CA GLN A 117 9.28 -6.33 -10.69
C GLN A 117 8.92 -6.70 -12.12
N ALA A 118 9.78 -6.36 -13.08
CA ALA A 118 9.56 -6.66 -14.49
C ALA A 118 9.45 -8.18 -14.76
N MET A 119 10.22 -9.00 -14.05
CA MET A 119 10.08 -10.46 -14.10
C MET A 119 8.72 -10.93 -13.54
N LEU A 120 8.33 -10.45 -12.35
CA LEU A 120 7.09 -10.87 -11.70
C LEU A 120 5.84 -10.45 -12.49
N SER A 121 5.85 -9.25 -13.07
CA SER A 121 4.76 -8.72 -13.92
C SER A 121 4.82 -9.23 -15.36
N LYS A 122 5.90 -9.91 -15.76
CA LYS A 122 6.18 -10.37 -17.14
C LYS A 122 6.13 -9.23 -18.14
N ASP A 123 6.75 -8.12 -17.77
CA ASP A 123 6.74 -6.90 -18.55
C ASP A 123 7.58 -7.04 -19.83
N LYS A 124 6.93 -6.92 -20.98
CA LYS A 124 7.58 -7.05 -22.30
C LYS A 124 8.45 -5.85 -22.64
N ASP A 125 8.21 -4.70 -22.02
CA ASP A 125 8.98 -3.49 -22.31
C ASP A 125 10.43 -3.59 -21.81
N PHE A 126 10.70 -4.56 -20.93
CA PHE A 126 12.03 -4.86 -20.41
C PHE A 126 12.75 -5.99 -21.15
N ASP A 127 12.09 -6.64 -22.12
CA ASP A 127 12.73 -7.70 -22.89
C ASP A 127 13.96 -7.18 -23.65
N GLY A 128 15.11 -7.84 -23.44
CA GLY A 128 16.38 -7.44 -24.04
C GLY A 128 17.17 -6.42 -23.22
N LEU A 129 16.60 -5.84 -22.16
CA LEU A 129 17.34 -4.98 -21.23
C LEU A 129 18.10 -5.79 -20.16
N PHE A 130 17.57 -6.96 -19.80
CA PHE A 130 18.20 -7.94 -18.92
C PHE A 130 17.59 -9.34 -19.14
N PHE A 131 18.14 -10.35 -18.47
CA PHE A 131 17.71 -11.75 -18.53
C PHE A 131 17.61 -12.36 -17.14
N ASN A 132 16.55 -13.12 -16.87
CA ASN A 132 16.35 -13.85 -15.62
C ASN A 132 17.10 -15.18 -15.69
N ALA A 133 18.10 -15.39 -14.84
CA ALA A 133 18.85 -16.64 -14.72
C ALA A 133 18.41 -17.41 -13.46
N VAL A 134 17.79 -18.58 -13.67
CA VAL A 134 17.18 -19.38 -12.59
C VAL A 134 18.17 -20.43 -12.09
N LYS A 135 18.75 -20.20 -10.91
CA LYS A 135 19.80 -21.01 -10.27
C LYS A 135 19.45 -22.50 -10.25
N THR A 136 18.21 -22.83 -9.87
CA THR A 136 17.78 -24.23 -9.69
C THR A 136 17.66 -25.01 -10.99
N THR A 137 17.46 -24.35 -12.12
CA THR A 137 17.28 -25.02 -13.43
C THR A 137 18.46 -24.85 -14.36
N GLY A 138 19.37 -23.92 -14.04
CA GLY A 138 20.47 -23.51 -14.94
C GLY A 138 19.98 -22.86 -16.24
N ILE A 139 18.75 -22.31 -16.27
CA ILE A 139 18.15 -21.70 -17.46
C ILE A 139 18.09 -20.19 -17.31
N PHE A 140 18.46 -19.44 -18.35
CA PHE A 140 18.14 -18.03 -18.45
C PHE A 140 17.02 -17.75 -19.46
N CYS A 141 16.20 -16.72 -19.22
CA CYS A 141 15.04 -16.36 -20.02
C CYS A 141 14.79 -14.84 -20.06
N LYS A 142 13.91 -14.39 -20.96
CA LYS A 142 13.46 -12.99 -21.01
C LYS A 142 12.60 -12.64 -19.78
N PRO A 143 12.58 -11.36 -19.34
CA PRO A 143 11.66 -10.86 -18.30
C PRO A 143 10.21 -11.27 -18.52
N SER A 144 9.71 -11.19 -19.76
CA SER A 144 8.33 -11.55 -20.12
C SER A 144 8.03 -13.05 -20.21
N CYS A 145 9.02 -13.91 -19.96
CA CYS A 145 8.86 -15.35 -20.10
C CYS A 145 7.76 -15.90 -19.18
N SER A 146 7.02 -16.91 -19.63
CA SER A 146 6.00 -17.56 -18.81
C SER A 146 6.56 -18.45 -17.68
N ALA A 147 7.88 -18.50 -17.51
CA ALA A 147 8.50 -19.16 -16.36
C ALA A 147 8.21 -18.36 -15.08
N ASN A 148 7.87 -19.05 -13.99
CA ASN A 148 7.58 -18.44 -12.69
C ASN A 148 8.55 -18.96 -11.63
N PRO A 149 9.84 -18.62 -11.69
CA PRO A 149 10.81 -19.03 -10.68
C PRO A 149 10.56 -18.31 -9.35
N ARG A 150 10.95 -18.93 -8.23
CA ARG A 150 11.03 -18.24 -6.94
C ARG A 150 12.12 -17.17 -7.02
N PRO A 151 11.86 -15.91 -6.63
CA PRO A 151 12.85 -14.83 -6.74
C PRO A 151 14.18 -15.11 -6.05
N ASP A 152 14.19 -15.80 -4.91
CA ASP A 152 15.42 -16.18 -4.19
C ASP A 152 16.37 -17.04 -5.06
N ASN A 153 15.80 -17.75 -6.05
CA ASN A 153 16.50 -18.59 -7.00
C ASN A 153 16.82 -17.89 -8.32
N VAL A 154 16.67 -16.57 -8.41
CA VAL A 154 16.93 -15.80 -9.63
C VAL A 154 18.12 -14.87 -9.42
N ILE A 155 18.97 -14.78 -10.44
CA ILE A 155 19.95 -13.71 -10.64
C ILE A 155 19.61 -13.04 -11.97
N PHE A 156 19.89 -11.76 -12.11
CA PHE A 156 19.70 -11.03 -13.36
C PHE A 156 21.05 -10.77 -14.03
N TYR A 157 21.11 -10.94 -15.35
CA TYR A 157 22.25 -10.54 -16.17
C TYR A 157 21.82 -9.51 -17.22
N PRO A 158 22.60 -8.46 -17.48
CA PRO A 158 22.27 -7.45 -18.49
C PRO A 158 22.34 -8.00 -19.92
N THR A 159 23.15 -9.04 -20.17
CA THR A 159 23.34 -9.61 -21.51
C THR A 159 23.23 -11.13 -21.55
N ARG A 160 22.89 -11.66 -22.73
CA ARG A 160 22.84 -13.11 -22.99
C ARG A 160 24.20 -13.77 -22.81
N ASP A 161 25.25 -13.13 -23.30
CA ASP A 161 26.61 -13.65 -23.27
C ASP A 161 27.12 -13.78 -21.83
N GLU A 162 26.74 -12.86 -20.96
CA GLU A 162 27.10 -12.92 -19.56
C GLU A 162 26.40 -14.09 -18.84
N ALA A 163 25.11 -14.33 -19.12
CA ALA A 163 24.41 -15.49 -18.59
C ALA A 163 25.04 -16.81 -19.09
N LEU A 164 25.43 -16.88 -20.37
CA LEU A 164 26.12 -18.05 -20.95
C LEU A 164 27.49 -18.29 -20.30
N LYS A 165 28.29 -17.24 -20.09
CA LYS A 165 29.60 -17.32 -19.41
C LYS A 165 29.49 -17.86 -17.99
N HIS A 166 28.38 -17.56 -17.31
CA HIS A 166 28.08 -18.08 -15.97
C HIS A 166 27.44 -19.48 -15.99
N GLY A 167 27.39 -20.16 -17.13
CA GLY A 167 26.95 -21.56 -17.25
C GLY A 167 25.44 -21.77 -17.39
N PHE A 168 24.66 -20.71 -17.59
CA PHE A 168 23.22 -20.83 -17.83
C PHE A 168 22.93 -21.13 -19.31
N ARG A 169 21.97 -22.00 -19.58
CA ARG A 169 21.49 -22.29 -20.95
C ARG A 169 20.27 -21.46 -21.32
N ALA A 170 20.14 -21.12 -22.60
CA ALA A 170 18.99 -20.38 -23.09
C ALA A 170 17.68 -21.17 -22.92
N CYS A 171 16.63 -20.47 -22.49
CA CYS A 171 15.29 -21.03 -22.37
C CYS A 171 14.74 -21.43 -23.74
N LYS A 172 14.40 -22.72 -23.89
CA LYS A 172 13.81 -23.25 -25.13
C LYS A 172 12.40 -22.71 -25.45
N ARG A 173 11.73 -22.14 -24.44
CA ARG A 173 10.36 -21.61 -24.55
C ARG A 173 10.34 -20.19 -25.12
N CYS A 174 10.97 -19.23 -24.43
CA CYS A 174 10.96 -17.84 -24.88
C CYS A 174 12.07 -17.49 -25.88
N ARG A 175 13.05 -18.39 -26.08
CA ARG A 175 14.17 -18.24 -27.01
C ARG A 175 14.79 -16.84 -26.89
N PRO A 176 15.37 -16.52 -25.71
CA PRO A 176 15.98 -15.22 -25.43
C PRO A 176 17.08 -14.92 -26.43
#